data_AF-A0AAU7FCY4-F1
#
_entry.id   AF-A0AAU7FCY4-F1
#
_cell.length_a   1.000
_cell.length_b   1.000
_cell.length_c   1.000
_cell.angle_alpha   90.00
_cell.angle_beta   90.00
_cell.angle_gamma   90.00
#
_symmetry.space_group_name_H-M   'P 1'
#
loop_
_entity.id
_entity.type
_entity.pdbx_description
1 polymer ?
#
loop_
_entity_poly.entity_id
_entity_poly.type
_entity_poly.pdbx_seq_one_letter_code
_entity_poly.pdbx_strand_id
1 'polypeptide(L)'
;MEFISDVFSFLFWAALILGGLALWCYNGLRRSAENVKEAWSNIGVVAKKQISLINQLIDVVKSYEDSEKLVMLKVSEDSSLTSIQNMVHQSTVALNTMAGLAQKFPDLKSNQQYNRLIDSIQQVEAQLHGYREQYNAVTKAYNVERGKIPHVFISSQLGFKSAPYLEFSGGEEIHDMGVLKTIGGDDAERLNALIGNASGKVLQLGKTAAGAGMQIGKQAASAGKQLLDKGSSKLKEITVVDYFYLDAERKPQGPVQWDALLALHADGHIGDETLVCSKSQMGSSDWQALKILIEAEQASALPPIPELPPIPAEAEKTH
;
A
#
# COMPACT_ATOMS: atom_id res chain seq x y z
N MET A 1 -49.86 -7.02 -18.03
CA MET A 1 -49.74 -5.56 -17.83
C MET A 1 -49.15 -5.26 -16.46
N GLU A 2 -49.68 -5.85 -15.38
CA GLU A 2 -49.19 -5.61 -14.01
C GLU A 2 -47.72 -6.00 -13.80
N PHE A 3 -47.30 -7.18 -14.26
CA PHE A 3 -45.89 -7.61 -14.16
C PHE A 3 -44.88 -6.62 -14.79
N ILE A 4 -45.24 -5.99 -15.91
CA ILE A 4 -44.36 -5.01 -16.58
C ILE A 4 -44.27 -3.73 -15.73
N SER A 5 -45.40 -3.27 -15.19
CA SER A 5 -45.45 -2.12 -14.29
C SER A 5 -44.61 -2.34 -13.02
N ASP A 6 -44.68 -3.53 -12.42
CA ASP A 6 -43.91 -3.88 -11.23
C ASP A 6 -42.40 -3.89 -11.50
N VAL A 7 -41.98 -4.40 -12.66
CA VAL A 7 -40.57 -4.37 -13.08
C VAL A 7 -40.09 -2.93 -13.29
N PHE A 8 -40.88 -2.07 -13.94
CA PHE A 8 -40.52 -0.66 -14.11
C PHE A 8 -40.44 0.09 -12.79
N SER A 9 -41.37 -0.14 -11.86
CA SER A 9 -41.34 0.43 -10.52
C SER A 9 -40.09 -0.01 -9.74
N PHE A 10 -39.75 -1.30 -9.78
CA PHE A 10 -38.54 -1.82 -9.15
C PHE A 10 -37.26 -1.19 -9.71
N LEU A 11 -37.15 -1.09 -11.05
CA LEU A 11 -36.01 -0.44 -11.69
C LEU A 11 -35.91 1.06 -11.34
N PHE A 12 -37.04 1.75 -11.23
CA PHE A 12 -37.08 3.15 -10.84
C PHE A 12 -36.57 3.36 -9.40
N TRP A 13 -37.04 2.55 -8.44
CA TRP A 13 -36.56 2.61 -7.06
C TRP A 13 -35.10 2.20 -6.93
N ALA A 14 -34.67 1.16 -7.64
CA ALA A 14 -33.26 0.76 -7.68
C ALA A 14 -32.36 1.88 -8.23
N ALA A 15 -32.80 2.57 -9.29
CA ALA A 15 -32.09 3.72 -9.85
C ALA A 15 -32.03 4.91 -8.87
N LEU A 16 -33.11 5.19 -8.14
CA LEU A 16 -33.11 6.23 -7.10
C LEU A 16 -32.13 5.92 -5.97
N ILE A 17 -32.07 4.67 -5.51
CA ILE A 17 -31.13 4.23 -4.47
C ILE A 17 -29.68 4.36 -4.97
N LEU A 18 -29.39 3.90 -6.18
CA LEU A 18 -28.08 4.01 -6.81
C LEU A 18 -27.67 5.48 -7.00
N GLY A 19 -28.58 6.34 -7.45
CA GLY A 19 -28.34 7.77 -7.61
C GLY A 19 -28.06 8.47 -6.27
N GLY A 20 -28.86 8.16 -5.25
CA GLY A 20 -28.64 8.69 -3.89
C GLY A 20 -27.29 8.27 -3.30
N LEU A 21 -26.92 6.99 -3.48
CA LEU A 21 -25.61 6.48 -3.05
C LEU A 21 -24.45 7.18 -3.76
N ALA A 22 -24.58 7.43 -5.06
CA ALA A 22 -23.55 8.11 -5.85
C ALA A 22 -23.35 9.57 -5.40
N LEU A 23 -24.44 10.30 -5.14
CA LEU A 23 -24.39 11.67 -4.62
C LEU A 23 -23.75 11.73 -3.24
N TRP A 24 -24.09 10.79 -2.37
CA TRP A 24 -23.50 10.69 -1.03
C TRP A 24 -21.99 10.43 -1.10
N CYS A 25 -21.56 9.47 -1.92
CA CYS A 25 -20.15 9.16 -2.14
C CYS A 25 -19.37 10.34 -2.73
N TYR A 26 -19.96 11.05 -3.69
CA TYR A 26 -19.35 12.21 -4.32
C TYR A 26 -19.09 13.32 -3.30
N ASN A 27 -20.08 13.62 -2.46
CA ASN A 27 -19.95 14.67 -1.44
C ASN A 27 -18.88 14.34 -0.40
N GLY A 28 -18.77 13.06 0.01
CA GLY A 28 -17.69 12.58 0.88
C GLY A 28 -16.31 12.79 0.26
N LEU A 29 -16.08 12.24 -0.94
CA LEU A 29 -14.80 12.40 -1.64
C LEU A 29 -14.46 13.84 -1.94
N ARG A 30 -15.44 14.67 -2.32
CA ARG A 30 -15.22 16.08 -2.61
C ARG A 30 -14.76 16.83 -1.37
N ARG A 31 -15.36 16.55 -0.22
CA ARG A 31 -14.96 17.15 1.06
C ARG A 31 -13.53 16.75 1.43
N SER A 32 -13.21 15.47 1.34
CA SER A 32 -11.86 14.98 1.66
C SER A 32 -10.82 15.49 0.67
N ALA A 33 -11.16 15.65 -0.61
CA ALA A 33 -10.28 16.27 -1.59
C ALA A 33 -10.00 17.76 -1.30
N GLU A 34 -11.01 18.51 -0.84
CA GLU A 34 -10.79 19.91 -0.46
C GLU A 34 -9.91 20.02 0.80
N ASN A 35 -10.05 19.10 1.77
CA ASN A 35 -9.16 19.05 2.93
C ASN A 35 -7.68 18.83 2.53
N VAL A 36 -7.42 17.96 1.56
CA VAL A 36 -6.05 17.75 1.03
C VAL A 36 -5.52 19.04 0.40
N LYS A 37 -6.36 19.75 -0.36
CA LYS A 37 -6.01 21.00 -1.02
C LYS A 37 -5.77 22.14 -0.03
N GLU A 38 -6.56 22.21 1.04
CA GLU A 38 -6.35 23.16 2.14
C GLU A 38 -5.01 22.91 2.84
N ALA A 39 -4.73 21.65 3.21
CA ALA A 39 -3.46 21.27 3.82
C ALA A 39 -2.27 21.62 2.90
N TRP A 40 -2.41 21.42 1.59
CA TRP A 40 -1.41 21.82 0.60
C TRP A 40 -1.19 23.34 0.55
N SER A 41 -2.29 24.11 0.55
CA SER A 41 -2.23 25.57 0.56
C SER A 41 -1.49 26.10 1.80
N ASN A 42 -1.72 25.48 2.96
CA ASN A 42 -1.06 25.85 4.21
C ASN A 42 0.46 25.66 4.12
N ILE A 43 0.93 24.55 3.54
CA ILE A 43 2.36 24.31 3.27
C ILE A 43 2.93 25.42 2.39
N GLY A 44 2.24 25.79 1.31
CA GLY A 44 2.68 26.85 0.39
C GLY A 44 2.84 28.20 1.08
N VAL A 45 1.92 28.58 1.97
CA VAL A 45 2.00 29.84 2.74
C VAL A 45 3.23 29.86 3.65
N VAL A 46 3.47 28.77 4.38
CA VAL A 46 4.59 28.66 5.31
C VAL A 46 5.93 28.62 4.57
N ALA A 47 6.02 27.90 3.44
CA ALA A 47 7.20 27.90 2.60
C ALA A 47 7.54 29.30 2.07
N LYS A 48 6.55 30.06 1.60
CA LYS A 48 6.75 31.46 1.17
C LYS A 48 7.23 32.35 2.32
N LYS A 49 6.67 32.18 3.51
CA LYS A 49 7.11 32.90 4.72
C LYS A 49 8.57 32.57 5.07
N GLN A 50 8.97 31.30 4.98
CA GLN A 50 10.36 30.88 5.21
C GLN A 50 11.33 31.60 4.27
N ILE A 51 11.03 31.63 2.96
CA ILE A 51 11.84 32.32 1.96
C ILE A 51 11.91 33.83 2.25
N SER A 52 10.79 34.45 2.65
CA SER A 52 10.77 35.86 3.03
C SER A 52 11.68 36.17 4.22
N LEU A 53 11.65 35.33 5.27
CA LEU A 53 12.51 35.50 6.44
C LEU A 53 13.99 35.29 6.10
N ILE A 54 14.29 34.34 5.22
CA ILE A 54 15.66 34.13 4.72
C ILE A 54 16.13 35.34 3.91
N ASN A 55 15.30 35.93 3.07
CA ASN A 55 15.67 37.15 2.35
C ASN A 55 15.95 38.33 3.30
N GLN A 56 15.13 38.49 4.34
CA GLN A 56 15.41 39.48 5.40
C GLN A 56 16.74 39.18 6.12
N LEU A 57 17.05 37.91 6.34
CA LEU A 57 18.33 37.49 6.91
C LEU A 57 19.50 37.79 5.95
N ILE A 58 19.32 37.59 4.64
CA ILE A 58 20.32 37.98 3.62
C ILE A 58 20.63 39.47 3.73
N ASP A 59 19.62 40.32 3.86
CA ASP A 59 19.82 41.78 3.96
C ASP A 59 20.61 42.17 5.21
N VAL A 60 20.36 41.50 6.34
CA VAL A 60 21.15 41.69 7.57
C VAL A 60 22.58 41.22 7.38
N VAL A 61 22.83 40.09 6.72
CA VAL A 61 24.21 39.64 6.46
C VAL A 61 24.93 40.59 5.49
N LYS A 62 24.23 41.08 4.47
CA LYS A 62 24.80 42.02 3.48
C LYS A 62 25.30 43.33 4.11
N SER A 63 24.69 43.81 5.20
CA SER A 63 25.21 44.99 5.88
C SER A 63 26.57 44.78 6.56
N TYR A 64 26.99 43.52 6.74
CA TYR A 64 28.29 43.15 7.33
C TYR A 64 29.30 42.66 6.28
N GLU A 65 28.83 42.17 5.13
CA GLU A 65 29.68 41.69 4.04
C GLU A 65 29.02 42.00 2.68
N ASP A 66 29.71 42.80 1.85
CA ASP A 66 29.35 43.05 0.45
C ASP A 66 29.71 41.84 -0.43
N SER A 67 29.17 40.67 -0.08
CA SER A 67 29.41 39.41 -0.80
C SER A 67 28.40 39.27 -1.95
N GLU A 68 28.85 39.40 -3.20
CA GLU A 68 28.01 39.18 -4.40
C GLU A 68 27.41 37.76 -4.47
N LYS A 69 27.95 36.83 -3.67
CA LYS A 69 27.46 35.45 -3.55
C LYS A 69 26.11 35.35 -2.83
N LEU A 70 25.69 36.39 -2.11
CA LEU A 70 24.40 36.42 -1.40
C LEU A 70 23.28 36.88 -2.33
N VAL A 71 22.68 35.92 -3.03
CA VAL A 71 21.54 36.17 -3.93
C VAL A 71 20.24 35.94 -3.18
N MET A 72 19.31 36.90 -3.28
CA MET A 72 17.96 36.75 -2.74
C MET A 72 17.24 35.58 -3.40
N LEU A 73 16.58 34.75 -2.59
CA LEU A 73 15.81 33.63 -3.07
C LEU A 73 14.51 34.11 -3.71
N LYS A 74 14.20 33.56 -4.88
CA LYS A 74 12.96 33.89 -5.60
C LYS A 74 11.78 33.17 -4.94
N VAL A 75 10.79 33.94 -4.52
CA VAL A 75 9.50 33.38 -4.11
C VAL A 75 8.77 32.92 -5.38
N SER A 76 8.51 31.62 -5.50
CA SER A 76 7.70 31.10 -6.60
C SER A 76 6.22 31.36 -6.34
N GLU A 77 5.51 31.89 -7.33
CA GLU A 77 4.06 32.01 -7.28
C GLU A 77 3.37 30.67 -7.52
N ASP A 78 4.04 29.78 -8.27
CA ASP A 78 3.57 28.43 -8.54
C ASP A 78 3.60 27.60 -7.25
N SER A 79 2.45 26.99 -6.95
CA SER A 79 2.25 26.14 -5.78
C SER A 79 2.36 24.65 -6.13
N SER A 80 2.95 24.31 -7.28
CA SER A 80 3.26 22.93 -7.65
C SER A 80 4.19 22.27 -6.63
N LEU A 81 4.12 20.94 -6.53
CA LEU A 81 4.93 20.14 -5.61
C LEU A 81 6.42 20.34 -5.84
N THR A 82 6.84 20.33 -7.10
CA THR A 82 8.23 20.57 -7.49
C THR A 82 8.68 21.99 -7.12
N SER A 83 7.83 23.00 -7.31
CA SER A 83 8.12 24.39 -6.92
C SER A 83 8.35 24.52 -5.42
N ILE A 84 7.47 23.94 -4.60
CA ILE A 84 7.58 23.98 -3.13
C ILE A 84 8.81 23.21 -2.65
N GLN A 85 9.09 22.03 -3.20
CA GLN A 85 10.30 21.26 -2.87
C GLN A 85 11.58 22.04 -3.20
N ASN A 86 11.63 22.68 -4.37
CA ASN A 86 12.76 23.51 -4.78
C ASN A 86 12.97 24.71 -3.85
N MET A 87 11.89 25.40 -3.45
CA MET A 87 11.98 26.50 -2.49
C MET A 87 12.58 26.03 -1.16
N VAL A 88 12.10 24.92 -0.61
CA VAL A 88 12.64 24.38 0.65
C VAL A 88 14.11 23.97 0.49
N HIS A 89 14.48 23.31 -0.61
CA HIS A 89 15.88 22.94 -0.82
C HIS A 89 16.80 24.17 -0.89
N GLN A 90 16.38 25.21 -1.63
CA GLN A 90 17.11 26.48 -1.69
C GLN A 90 17.20 27.16 -0.32
N SER A 91 16.15 27.05 0.49
CA SER A 91 16.11 27.61 1.84
C SER A 91 17.18 26.99 2.74
N THR A 92 17.31 25.66 2.72
CA THR A 92 18.36 24.93 3.47
C THR A 92 19.77 25.32 3.02
N VAL A 93 20.00 25.41 1.70
CA VAL A 93 21.32 25.80 1.15
C VAL A 93 21.70 27.22 1.57
N ALA A 94 20.75 28.16 1.51
CA ALA A 94 20.98 29.55 1.92
C ALA A 94 21.31 29.64 3.42
N LEU A 95 20.57 28.92 4.26
CA LEU A 95 20.82 28.89 5.72
C LEU A 95 22.18 28.32 6.07
N ASN A 96 22.61 27.24 5.40
CA ASN A 96 23.96 26.69 5.59
C ASN A 96 25.06 27.69 5.19
N THR A 97 24.84 28.44 4.11
CA THR A 97 25.77 29.48 3.68
C THR A 97 25.87 30.59 4.72
N MET A 98 24.73 31.05 5.26
CA MET A 98 24.69 32.08 6.30
C MET A 98 25.31 31.63 7.62
N ALA A 99 25.11 30.36 8.01
CA ALA A 99 25.75 29.81 9.20
C ALA A 99 27.29 29.83 9.06
N GLY A 100 27.81 29.52 7.87
CA GLY A 100 29.23 29.64 7.56
C GLY A 100 29.76 31.08 7.63
N LEU A 101 28.98 32.07 7.19
CA LEU A 101 29.35 33.48 7.31
C LEU A 101 29.31 33.97 8.77
N ALA A 102 28.32 33.56 9.55
CA ALA A 102 28.23 33.90 10.97
C ALA A 102 29.41 33.34 11.80
N GLN A 103 30.05 32.25 11.35
CA GLN A 103 31.29 31.76 11.96
C GLN A 103 32.49 32.67 11.66
N LYS A 104 32.52 33.29 10.48
CA LYS A 104 33.59 34.22 10.06
C LYS A 104 33.44 35.61 10.66
N PHE A 105 32.22 36.04 10.96
CA PHE A 105 31.91 37.36 11.51
C PHE A 105 31.24 37.26 12.89
N PRO A 106 32.02 37.25 14.00
CA PRO A 106 31.47 37.16 15.36
C PRO A 106 30.48 38.28 15.71
N ASP A 107 30.67 39.48 15.15
CA ASP A 107 29.79 40.64 15.37
C ASP A 107 28.41 40.46 14.75
N LEU A 108 28.30 39.67 13.67
CA LEU A 108 27.01 39.29 13.09
C LEU A 108 26.27 38.31 14.00
N LYS A 109 27.01 37.37 14.61
CA LYS A 109 26.43 36.38 15.53
C LYS A 109 25.90 37.01 16.81
N SER A 110 26.49 38.11 17.28
CA SER A 110 25.99 38.86 18.44
C SER A 110 24.85 39.82 18.10
N ASN A 111 24.57 40.05 16.81
CA ASN A 111 23.50 40.94 16.38
C ASN A 111 22.12 40.40 16.79
N GLN A 112 21.35 41.21 17.54
CA GLN A 112 20.03 40.81 18.01
C GLN A 112 18.99 40.60 16.90
N GLN A 113 19.11 41.31 15.77
CA GLN A 113 18.22 41.14 14.62
C GLN A 113 18.51 39.83 13.89
N TYR A 114 19.80 39.47 13.73
CA TYR A 114 20.22 38.18 13.17
C TYR A 114 19.65 37.02 13.99
N ASN A 115 19.87 37.03 15.30
CA ASN A 115 19.38 35.96 16.19
C ASN A 115 17.84 35.83 16.16
N ARG A 116 17.12 36.96 16.21
CA ARG A 116 15.65 36.96 16.08
C ARG A 116 15.14 36.34 14.78
N LEU A 117 15.83 36.58 13.67
CA LEU A 117 15.47 36.01 12.38
C LEU A 117 15.76 34.52 12.33
N ILE A 118 16.91 34.06 12.85
CA ILE A 118 17.22 32.63 12.97
C ILE A 118 16.15 31.91 13.80
N ASP A 119 15.79 32.45 14.97
CA ASP A 119 14.75 31.87 15.83
C ASP A 119 13.39 31.80 15.09
N SER A 120 13.03 32.85 14.36
CA SER A 120 11.81 32.90 13.57
C SER A 120 11.81 31.87 12.44
N ILE A 121 12.96 31.66 11.79
CA ILE A 121 13.13 30.67 10.72
C ILE A 121 12.99 29.27 11.28
N GLN A 122 13.61 28.97 12.43
CA GLN A 122 13.47 27.67 13.11
C GLN A 122 12.02 27.38 13.51
N GLN A 123 11.28 28.39 14.00
CA GLN A 123 9.86 28.25 14.30
C GLN A 123 9.03 27.95 13.04
N VAL A 124 9.32 28.62 11.94
CA VAL A 124 8.66 28.38 10.65
C VAL A 124 9.01 27.00 10.09
N GLU A 125 10.24 26.54 10.27
CA GLU A 125 10.67 25.20 9.88
C GLU A 125 9.93 24.12 10.68
N ALA A 126 9.86 24.25 12.00
CA ALA A 126 9.07 23.35 12.85
C ALA A 126 7.58 23.33 12.44
N GLN A 127 7.00 24.49 12.13
CA GLN A 127 5.63 24.58 11.59
C GLN A 127 5.50 23.87 10.24
N LEU A 128 6.47 24.05 9.34
CA LEU A 128 6.48 23.40 8.03
C LEU A 128 6.52 21.88 8.16
N HIS A 129 7.30 21.35 9.11
CA HIS A 129 7.31 19.92 9.43
C HIS A 129 5.93 19.45 9.90
N GLY A 130 5.30 20.15 10.84
CA GLY A 130 3.95 19.81 11.30
C GLY A 130 2.90 19.84 10.18
N TYR A 131 2.94 20.83 9.28
CA TYR A 131 2.03 20.91 8.14
C TYR A 131 2.26 19.77 7.12
N ARG A 132 3.49 19.30 6.94
CA ARG A 132 3.78 18.13 6.10
C ARG A 132 3.20 16.85 6.68
N GLU A 133 3.33 16.64 7.99
CA GLU A 133 2.71 15.51 8.68
C GLU A 133 1.18 15.57 8.56
N GLN A 134 0.59 16.75 8.78
CA GLN A 134 -0.84 16.97 8.62
C GLN A 134 -1.31 16.68 7.19
N TYR A 135 -0.59 17.17 6.17
CA TYR A 135 -0.89 16.88 4.78
C TYR A 135 -0.86 15.37 4.52
N ASN A 136 0.16 14.66 4.99
CA ASN A 136 0.25 13.20 4.83
C ASN A 136 -0.89 12.48 5.54
N ALA A 137 -1.32 12.93 6.72
CA ALA A 137 -2.45 12.37 7.44
C ALA A 137 -3.78 12.57 6.69
N VAL A 138 -4.02 13.76 6.13
CA VAL A 138 -5.24 14.06 5.36
C VAL A 138 -5.23 13.33 4.01
N THR A 139 -4.07 13.28 3.34
CA THR A 139 -3.86 12.51 2.11
C THR A 139 -4.10 11.02 2.34
N LYS A 140 -3.63 10.47 3.47
CA LYS A 140 -3.93 9.10 3.87
C LYS A 140 -5.44 8.89 4.02
N ALA A 141 -6.12 9.76 4.78
CA ALA A 141 -7.56 9.65 4.99
C ALA A 141 -8.34 9.68 3.66
N TYR A 142 -7.98 10.59 2.75
CA TYR A 142 -8.57 10.68 1.41
C TYR A 142 -8.29 9.44 0.56
N ASN A 143 -7.05 8.95 0.53
CA ASN A 143 -6.67 7.77 -0.25
C ASN A 143 -7.40 6.50 0.26
N VAL A 144 -7.53 6.36 1.58
CA VAL A 144 -8.30 5.27 2.20
C VAL A 144 -9.79 5.41 1.87
N GLU A 145 -10.39 6.59 2.02
CA GLU A 145 -11.80 6.82 1.69
C GLU A 145 -12.11 6.51 0.23
N ARG A 146 -11.24 6.95 -0.69
CA ARG A 146 -11.32 6.61 -2.11
C ARG A 146 -11.25 5.09 -2.37
N GLY A 147 -10.42 4.38 -1.60
CA GLY A 147 -10.24 2.93 -1.71
C GLY A 147 -11.37 2.09 -1.10
N LYS A 148 -12.27 2.68 -0.29
CA LYS A 148 -13.38 1.95 0.34
C LYS A 148 -14.51 1.67 -0.65
N ILE A 149 -15.18 0.54 -0.48
CA ILE A 149 -16.47 0.29 -1.12
C ILE A 149 -17.53 1.15 -0.40
N PRO A 150 -18.45 1.82 -1.11
CA PRO A 150 -18.67 1.79 -2.57
C PRO A 150 -17.90 2.86 -3.37
N HIS A 151 -17.17 3.77 -2.71
CA HIS A 151 -16.47 4.90 -3.34
C HIS A 151 -15.52 4.50 -4.47
N VAL A 152 -14.84 3.36 -4.35
CA VAL A 152 -13.84 2.89 -5.31
C VAL A 152 -14.37 2.68 -6.73
N PHE A 153 -15.66 2.33 -6.87
CA PHE A 153 -16.30 2.12 -8.17
C PHE A 153 -16.63 3.44 -8.88
N ILE A 154 -16.84 4.50 -8.11
CA ILE A 154 -17.30 5.79 -8.58
C ILE A 154 -16.11 6.75 -8.73
N SER A 155 -15.08 6.60 -7.89
CA SER A 155 -13.94 7.52 -7.83
C SER A 155 -13.16 7.61 -9.14
N SER A 156 -12.95 6.48 -9.82
CA SER A 156 -12.23 6.45 -11.11
C SER A 156 -13.04 7.10 -12.23
N GLN A 157 -14.35 6.87 -12.27
CA GLN A 157 -15.26 7.43 -13.27
C GLN A 157 -15.46 8.94 -13.10
N LEU A 158 -15.45 9.44 -11.86
CA LEU A 158 -15.62 10.86 -11.55
C LEU A 158 -14.29 11.65 -11.47
N GLY A 159 -13.16 11.01 -11.79
CA GLY A 159 -11.86 11.69 -11.90
C GLY A 159 -11.14 11.96 -10.58
N PHE A 160 -11.55 11.34 -9.47
CA PHE A 160 -10.85 11.42 -8.19
C PHE A 160 -9.60 10.53 -8.20
N LYS A 161 -8.42 11.14 -8.34
CA LYS A 161 -7.14 10.44 -8.38
C LYS A 161 -6.48 10.31 -7.00
N SER A 162 -5.62 9.30 -6.87
CA SER A 162 -4.26 9.42 -6.33
C SER A 162 -3.82 10.77 -5.74
N ALA A 163 -3.92 11.05 -4.44
CA ALA A 163 -3.14 12.15 -3.87
C ALA A 163 -1.76 11.62 -3.45
N PRO A 164 -0.65 12.23 -3.91
CA PRO A 164 0.70 11.80 -3.56
C PRO A 164 1.05 12.17 -2.12
N TYR A 165 1.85 11.34 -1.45
CA TYR A 165 2.42 11.68 -0.16
C TYR A 165 3.63 12.62 -0.33
N LEU A 166 3.86 13.47 0.67
CA LEU A 166 5.10 14.22 0.80
C LEU A 166 6.12 13.35 1.54
N GLU A 167 7.09 12.84 0.79
CA GLU A 167 8.20 12.07 1.35
C GLU A 167 9.23 12.98 2.02
N PHE A 168 9.75 12.53 3.17
CA PHE A 168 10.85 13.19 3.87
C PHE A 168 12.15 12.89 3.14
N SER A 169 12.49 13.71 2.15
CA SER A 169 13.84 13.73 1.59
C SER A 169 14.80 14.21 2.68
N GLY A 170 15.46 13.28 3.35
CA GLY A 170 16.28 13.54 4.54
C GLY A 170 16.72 12.27 5.27
N GLY A 171 16.01 11.16 5.10
CA GLY A 171 16.61 9.84 5.30
C GLY A 171 17.27 9.42 3.99
N GLU A 172 18.54 9.02 4.06
CA GLU A 172 19.08 7.95 3.22
C GLU A 172 17.96 6.99 2.83
N GLU A 173 17.96 6.55 1.56
CA GLU A 173 17.14 5.46 1.06
C GLU A 173 16.84 4.50 2.20
N ILE A 174 15.59 4.48 2.68
CA ILE A 174 15.13 3.41 3.55
C ILE A 174 15.17 2.19 2.64
N HIS A 175 16.34 1.58 2.60
CA HIS A 175 16.60 0.30 2.01
C HIS A 175 15.59 -0.65 2.64
N ASP A 176 14.74 -1.16 1.76
CA ASP A 176 13.91 -2.33 2.01
C ASP A 176 12.69 -2.15 2.92
N MET A 177 11.65 -1.53 2.37
CA MET A 177 10.27 -1.95 2.65
C MET A 177 9.67 -2.62 1.41
N GLY A 178 10.33 -3.64 0.86
CA GLY A 178 9.83 -4.43 -0.28
C GLY A 178 8.41 -4.96 -0.08
N VAL A 179 7.97 -5.15 1.18
CA VAL A 179 6.62 -5.57 1.56
C VAL A 179 5.57 -4.46 1.41
N LEU A 180 5.93 -3.18 1.49
CA LEU A 180 4.96 -2.07 1.39
C LEU A 180 4.81 -1.53 -0.03
N LYS A 181 5.78 -1.78 -0.92
CA LYS A 181 5.68 -1.40 -2.33
C LYS A 181 4.59 -2.20 -3.07
N THR A 182 4.28 -3.41 -2.59
CA THR A 182 3.15 -4.22 -3.08
C THR A 182 1.78 -3.77 -2.54
N ILE A 183 1.75 -2.99 -1.44
CA ILE A 183 0.51 -2.48 -0.80
C ILE A 183 0.13 -1.09 -1.34
N GLY A 184 1.08 -0.30 -1.86
CA GLY A 184 0.88 1.13 -2.12
C GLY A 184 0.47 1.57 -3.53
N GLY A 185 0.70 0.76 -4.57
CA GLY A 185 0.56 1.21 -5.97
C GLY A 185 -0.53 0.51 -6.77
N ASP A 186 -0.79 -0.77 -6.47
CA ASP A 186 -1.39 -1.68 -7.43
C ASP A 186 -2.90 -1.82 -7.28
N ASP A 187 -3.50 -1.47 -6.13
CA ASP A 187 -4.90 -1.80 -5.88
C ASP A 187 -5.88 -1.04 -6.79
N ALA A 188 -5.55 0.18 -7.19
CA ALA A 188 -6.34 0.93 -8.18
C ALA A 188 -6.23 0.32 -9.58
N GLU A 189 -5.04 -0.14 -9.98
CA GLU A 189 -4.81 -0.79 -11.27
C GLU A 189 -5.40 -2.20 -11.31
N ARG A 190 -5.27 -2.98 -10.22
CA ARG A 190 -5.87 -4.30 -10.04
C ARG A 190 -7.39 -4.22 -9.99
N LEU A 191 -7.96 -3.21 -9.35
CA LEU A 191 -9.39 -2.96 -9.37
C LEU A 191 -9.85 -2.51 -10.77
N ASN A 192 -9.11 -1.68 -11.47
CA ASN A 192 -9.43 -1.30 -12.85
C ASN A 192 -9.27 -2.50 -13.82
N ALA A 193 -8.33 -3.41 -13.55
CA ALA A 193 -8.20 -4.70 -14.25
C ALA A 193 -9.37 -5.64 -13.92
N LEU A 194 -9.82 -5.69 -12.67
CA LEU A 194 -11.01 -6.43 -12.24
C LEU A 194 -12.29 -5.87 -12.86
N ILE A 195 -12.46 -4.55 -12.91
CA ILE A 195 -13.61 -3.87 -13.52
C ILE A 195 -13.56 -3.95 -15.05
N GLY A 196 -12.38 -3.79 -15.66
CA GLY A 196 -12.18 -3.95 -17.11
C GLY A 196 -12.51 -5.37 -17.57
N ASN A 197 -12.08 -6.38 -16.80
CA ASN A 197 -12.38 -7.78 -17.07
C ASN A 197 -13.82 -8.17 -16.70
N ALA A 198 -14.42 -7.56 -15.67
CA ALA A 198 -15.82 -7.75 -15.32
C ALA A 198 -16.77 -7.06 -16.30
N SER A 199 -16.45 -5.86 -16.78
CA SER A 199 -17.20 -5.14 -17.83
C SER A 199 -17.14 -5.89 -19.15
N GLY A 200 -15.96 -6.38 -19.54
CA GLY A 200 -15.80 -7.26 -20.71
C GLY A 200 -16.61 -8.56 -20.57
N LYS A 201 -16.63 -9.19 -19.39
CA LYS A 201 -17.44 -10.39 -19.11
C LYS A 201 -18.94 -10.11 -19.02
N VAL A 202 -19.38 -8.95 -18.51
CA VAL A 202 -20.80 -8.56 -18.44
C VAL A 202 -21.32 -8.14 -19.82
N LEU A 203 -20.50 -7.48 -20.64
CA LEU A 203 -20.82 -7.14 -22.02
C LEU A 203 -20.81 -8.39 -22.92
N GLN A 204 -19.93 -9.36 -22.67
CA GLN A 204 -19.98 -10.67 -23.30
C GLN A 204 -21.14 -11.52 -22.77
N LEU A 205 -21.44 -11.52 -21.47
CA LEU A 205 -22.64 -12.17 -20.92
C LEU A 205 -23.91 -11.54 -21.50
N GLY A 206 -23.96 -10.22 -21.70
CA GLY A 206 -25.07 -9.54 -22.37
C GLY A 206 -25.18 -9.87 -23.86
N LYS A 207 -24.04 -9.97 -24.58
CA LYS A 207 -24.01 -10.38 -26.00
C LYS A 207 -24.27 -11.88 -26.20
N THR A 208 -23.93 -12.73 -25.23
CA THR A 208 -24.12 -14.18 -25.30
C THR A 208 -25.50 -14.58 -24.76
N ALA A 209 -26.07 -13.82 -23.82
CA ALA A 209 -27.44 -13.99 -23.34
C ALA A 209 -28.49 -13.55 -24.38
N ALA A 210 -28.16 -12.62 -25.27
CA ALA A 210 -29.03 -12.25 -26.39
C ALA A 210 -29.13 -13.32 -27.49
N GLY A 211 -28.25 -14.34 -27.49
CA GLY A 211 -28.15 -15.34 -28.58
C GLY A 211 -28.25 -16.81 -28.19
N ALA A 212 -28.25 -17.19 -26.91
CA ALA A 212 -28.21 -18.60 -26.53
C ALA A 212 -29.01 -18.90 -25.26
N GLY A 213 -30.34 -18.85 -25.37
CA GLY A 213 -31.19 -19.62 -24.48
C GLY A 213 -30.94 -21.13 -24.68
N MET A 214 -30.87 -21.88 -23.59
CA MET A 214 -30.90 -23.36 -23.52
C MET A 214 -29.61 -24.20 -23.61
N GLN A 215 -28.43 -23.68 -23.96
CA GLN A 215 -27.18 -24.50 -23.93
C GLN A 215 -26.30 -24.29 -22.68
N ILE A 216 -26.40 -23.13 -22.03
CA ILE A 216 -25.54 -22.76 -20.89
C ILE A 216 -25.88 -23.59 -19.63
N GLY A 217 -27.12 -24.05 -19.46
CA GLY A 217 -27.49 -24.88 -18.31
C GLY A 217 -26.78 -26.25 -18.24
N LYS A 218 -26.41 -26.83 -19.39
CA LYS A 218 -25.70 -28.11 -19.46
C LYS A 218 -24.18 -27.97 -19.48
N GLN A 219 -23.64 -26.89 -20.04
CA GLN A 219 -22.20 -26.60 -20.00
C GLN A 219 -21.74 -25.96 -18.69
N ALA A 220 -22.57 -25.15 -18.02
CA ALA A 220 -22.21 -24.56 -16.73
C ALA A 220 -22.21 -25.60 -15.60
N ALA A 221 -23.05 -26.65 -15.69
CA ALA A 221 -23.05 -27.75 -14.73
C ALA A 221 -21.80 -28.65 -14.87
N SER A 222 -21.33 -28.90 -16.10
CA SER A 222 -20.12 -29.71 -16.34
C SER A 222 -18.83 -28.90 -16.18
N ALA A 223 -18.83 -27.62 -16.57
CA ALA A 223 -17.72 -26.69 -16.30
C ALA A 223 -17.64 -26.35 -14.80
N GLY A 224 -18.77 -26.25 -14.10
CA GLY A 224 -18.81 -26.09 -12.64
C GLY A 224 -18.25 -27.30 -11.91
N LYS A 225 -18.54 -28.53 -12.37
CA LYS A 225 -17.90 -29.74 -11.86
C LYS A 225 -16.40 -29.81 -12.18
N GLN A 226 -15.99 -29.44 -13.39
CA GLN A 226 -14.58 -29.37 -13.77
C GLN A 226 -13.81 -28.26 -13.05
N LEU A 227 -14.45 -27.15 -12.69
CA LEU A 227 -13.85 -26.05 -11.93
C LEU A 227 -13.88 -26.32 -10.42
N LEU A 228 -14.83 -27.11 -9.91
CA LEU A 228 -14.73 -27.66 -8.55
C LEU A 228 -13.60 -28.69 -8.45
N ASP A 229 -13.45 -29.59 -9.43
CA ASP A 229 -12.33 -30.55 -9.46
C ASP A 229 -10.97 -29.87 -9.69
N LYS A 230 -10.88 -28.93 -10.64
CA LYS A 230 -9.64 -28.16 -10.89
C LYS A 230 -9.36 -27.12 -9.80
N GLY A 231 -10.39 -26.61 -9.13
CA GLY A 231 -10.27 -25.67 -8.02
C GLY A 231 -9.83 -26.38 -6.75
N SER A 232 -10.35 -27.59 -6.48
CA SER A 232 -9.89 -28.42 -5.38
C SER A 232 -8.51 -29.01 -5.63
N SER A 233 -8.11 -29.25 -6.88
CA SER A 233 -6.74 -29.65 -7.21
C SER A 233 -5.74 -28.49 -7.13
N LYS A 234 -6.14 -27.26 -7.51
CA LYS A 234 -5.29 -26.06 -7.42
C LYS A 234 -5.16 -25.50 -6.00
N LEU A 235 -6.15 -25.69 -5.13
CA LEU A 235 -6.02 -25.36 -3.71
C LEU A 235 -5.08 -26.33 -2.97
N LYS A 236 -4.91 -27.56 -3.48
CA LYS A 236 -3.82 -28.45 -3.03
C LYS A 236 -2.45 -28.05 -3.56
N GLU A 237 -2.38 -27.25 -4.63
CA GLU A 237 -1.13 -26.97 -5.36
C GLU A 237 -0.34 -25.75 -4.83
N ILE A 238 -0.87 -25.00 -3.84
CA ILE A 238 -0.15 -23.87 -3.21
C ILE A 238 0.77 -24.32 -2.05
N THR A 239 0.75 -25.60 -1.67
CA THR A 239 1.74 -26.17 -0.73
C THR A 239 2.00 -27.64 -1.07
N VAL A 240 2.65 -27.90 -2.20
CA VAL A 240 3.30 -29.21 -2.43
C VAL A 240 4.77 -28.96 -2.66
N VAL A 241 5.58 -29.19 -1.64
CA VAL A 241 7.03 -29.29 -1.79
C VAL A 241 7.28 -30.69 -2.36
N ASP A 242 7.74 -30.76 -3.61
CA ASP A 242 8.20 -32.01 -4.22
C ASP A 242 9.56 -32.40 -3.61
N TYR A 243 9.73 -33.66 -3.21
CA TYR A 243 10.97 -34.18 -2.66
C TYR A 243 11.58 -35.26 -3.57
N PHE A 244 12.91 -35.40 -3.50
CA PHE A 244 13.68 -36.45 -4.15
C PHE A 244 14.46 -37.22 -3.10
N TYR A 245 14.56 -38.55 -3.25
CA TYR A 245 15.34 -39.40 -2.35
C TYR A 245 16.33 -40.26 -3.13
N LEU A 246 17.41 -40.68 -2.47
CA LEU A 246 18.43 -41.55 -3.04
C LEU A 246 18.14 -43.02 -2.70
N ASP A 247 18.03 -43.86 -3.72
CA ASP A 247 17.93 -45.32 -3.56
C ASP A 247 19.29 -45.93 -3.14
N ALA A 248 19.33 -47.21 -2.75
CA ALA A 248 20.54 -47.95 -2.37
C ALA A 248 21.64 -47.90 -3.45
N GLU A 249 21.27 -47.70 -4.72
CA GLU A 249 22.18 -47.51 -5.86
C GLU A 249 22.65 -46.05 -6.06
N ARG A 250 22.33 -45.13 -5.15
CA ARG A 250 22.62 -43.67 -5.21
C ARG A 250 22.07 -42.96 -6.45
N LYS A 251 20.96 -43.45 -7.00
CA LYS A 251 20.24 -42.77 -8.09
C LYS A 251 19.12 -41.90 -7.49
N PRO A 252 19.00 -40.62 -7.90
CA PRO A 252 17.93 -39.76 -7.41
C PRO A 252 16.59 -40.23 -8.00
N GLN A 253 15.65 -40.59 -7.13
CA GLN A 253 14.29 -40.97 -7.47
C GLN A 253 13.33 -39.84 -7.08
N GLY A 254 12.46 -39.43 -8.00
CA GLY A 254 11.44 -38.42 -7.77
C GLY A 254 10.87 -37.83 -9.06
N PRO A 255 9.96 -36.83 -8.96
CA PRO A 255 9.50 -36.16 -7.73
C PRO A 255 8.45 -36.97 -6.95
N VAL A 256 8.56 -37.01 -5.62
CA VAL A 256 7.61 -37.68 -4.71
C VAL A 256 7.09 -36.68 -3.66
N GLN A 257 5.82 -36.78 -3.30
CA GLN A 257 5.20 -35.96 -2.24
C GLN A 257 5.63 -36.41 -0.85
N TRP A 258 5.63 -35.51 0.13
CA TRP A 258 6.02 -35.80 1.51
C TRP A 258 5.25 -36.97 2.14
N ASP A 259 3.92 -37.02 1.96
CA ASP A 259 3.08 -38.12 2.46
C ASP A 259 3.47 -39.49 1.87
N ALA A 260 3.90 -39.50 0.61
CA ALA A 260 4.35 -40.71 -0.07
C ALA A 260 5.77 -41.13 0.37
N LEU A 261 6.62 -40.19 0.78
CA LEU A 261 7.91 -40.50 1.42
C LEU A 261 7.72 -41.14 2.78
N LEU A 262 6.78 -40.62 3.59
CA LEU A 262 6.43 -41.20 4.89
C LEU A 262 5.82 -42.61 4.72
N ALA A 263 5.01 -42.83 3.69
CA ALA A 263 4.47 -44.15 3.38
C ALA A 263 5.57 -45.15 2.97
N LEU A 264 6.51 -44.75 2.11
CA LEU A 264 7.64 -45.60 1.71
C LEU A 264 8.61 -45.92 2.86
N HIS A 265 8.74 -45.01 3.82
CA HIS A 265 9.47 -45.25 5.08
C HIS A 265 8.73 -46.23 5.99
N ALA A 266 7.42 -46.04 6.16
CA ALA A 266 6.57 -46.94 6.96
C ALA A 266 6.49 -48.37 6.39
N ASP A 267 6.51 -48.50 5.06
CA ASP A 267 6.53 -49.80 4.36
C ASP A 267 7.94 -50.44 4.32
N GLY A 268 8.97 -49.77 4.86
CA GLY A 268 10.34 -50.29 4.99
C GLY A 268 11.16 -50.29 3.69
N HIS A 269 10.69 -49.59 2.65
CA HIS A 269 11.41 -49.45 1.37
C HIS A 269 12.52 -48.39 1.43
N ILE A 270 12.45 -47.46 2.39
CA ILE A 270 13.40 -46.37 2.62
C ILE A 270 13.86 -46.39 4.09
N GLY A 271 15.15 -46.20 4.35
CA GLY A 271 15.70 -46.21 5.72
C GLY A 271 15.80 -44.81 6.33
N ASP A 272 15.98 -44.75 7.65
CA ASP A 272 16.12 -43.49 8.43
C ASP A 272 17.25 -42.58 7.90
N GLU A 273 18.32 -43.19 7.39
CA GLU A 273 19.53 -42.54 6.86
C GLU A 273 19.42 -42.21 5.37
N THR A 274 18.28 -42.46 4.73
CA THR A 274 18.12 -42.12 3.32
C THR A 274 18.13 -40.61 3.14
N LEU A 275 18.98 -40.18 2.22
CA LEU A 275 19.18 -38.78 1.88
C LEU A 275 18.04 -38.26 1.01
N VAL A 276 17.41 -37.18 1.47
CA VAL A 276 16.26 -36.52 0.83
C VAL A 276 16.57 -35.05 0.62
N CYS A 277 16.14 -34.48 -0.51
CA CYS A 277 16.18 -33.05 -0.77
C CYS A 277 14.88 -32.54 -1.41
N SER A 278 14.54 -31.26 -1.17
CA SER A 278 13.41 -30.62 -1.83
C SER A 278 13.77 -30.17 -3.25
N LYS A 279 12.79 -30.11 -4.16
CA LYS A 279 12.96 -29.63 -5.54
C LYS A 279 13.58 -28.24 -5.65
N SER A 280 13.36 -27.37 -4.65
CA SER A 280 13.97 -26.03 -4.59
C SER A 280 15.48 -26.06 -4.33
N GLN A 281 15.99 -27.15 -3.75
CA GLN A 281 17.39 -27.35 -3.36
C GLN A 281 18.13 -28.35 -4.26
N MET A 282 17.46 -28.89 -5.29
CA MET A 282 18.05 -29.86 -6.20
C MET A 282 19.13 -29.18 -7.06
N GLY A 283 20.40 -29.50 -6.77
CA GLY A 283 21.59 -28.86 -7.34
C GLY A 283 22.55 -28.28 -6.29
N SER A 284 22.09 -28.12 -5.04
CA SER A 284 22.96 -27.89 -3.88
C SER A 284 23.55 -29.21 -3.37
N SER A 285 24.71 -29.18 -2.72
CA SER A 285 25.32 -30.32 -2.03
C SER A 285 24.62 -30.70 -0.71
N ASP A 286 23.50 -30.05 -0.38
CA ASP A 286 22.82 -30.15 0.90
C ASP A 286 21.71 -31.23 0.89
N TRP A 287 22.12 -32.48 0.94
CA TRP A 287 21.21 -33.62 1.17
C TRP A 287 21.07 -33.88 2.68
N GLN A 288 19.85 -34.08 3.16
CA GLN A 288 19.58 -34.32 4.59
C GLN A 288 18.98 -35.70 4.81
N ALA A 289 19.31 -36.34 5.93
CA ALA A 289 18.71 -37.62 6.30
C ALA A 289 17.22 -37.44 6.59
N LEU A 290 16.40 -38.38 6.09
CA LEU A 290 14.93 -38.35 6.22
C LEU A 290 14.48 -38.19 7.69
N LYS A 291 15.18 -38.83 8.63
CA LYS A 291 14.91 -38.71 10.07
C LYS A 291 14.89 -37.27 10.59
N ILE A 292 15.84 -36.44 10.15
CA ILE A 292 15.96 -35.04 10.61
C ILE A 292 14.76 -34.21 10.13
N LEU A 293 14.29 -34.48 8.91
CA LEU A 293 13.13 -33.80 8.33
C LEU A 293 11.83 -34.21 9.04
N ILE A 294 11.69 -35.50 9.40
CA ILE A 294 10.54 -35.99 10.16
C ILE A 294 10.50 -35.35 11.56
N GLU A 295 11.64 -35.28 12.25
CA GLU A 295 11.75 -34.64 13.57
C GLU A 295 11.45 -33.14 13.52
N ALA A 296 11.90 -32.43 12.48
CA ALA A 296 11.63 -31.01 12.27
C ALA A 296 10.14 -30.73 12.02
N GLU A 297 9.44 -31.61 11.29
CA GLU A 297 8.02 -31.46 11.03
C GLU A 297 7.16 -31.72 12.28
N GLN A 298 7.53 -32.73 13.07
CA GLN A 298 6.87 -33.00 14.36
C GLN A 298 7.08 -31.86 15.36
N ALA A 299 8.22 -31.16 15.30
CA ALA A 299 8.50 -29.99 16.14
C ALA A 299 7.73 -28.71 15.72
N SER A 300 7.28 -28.64 14.46
CA SER A 300 6.50 -27.52 13.88
C SER A 300 5.00 -27.59 14.20
N ALA A 301 4.50 -28.76 14.59
CA ALA A 301 3.11 -28.95 14.99
C ALA A 301 2.82 -28.20 16.31
N LEU A 302 2.15 -27.05 16.21
CA LEU A 302 1.69 -26.27 17.36
C LEU A 302 0.89 -27.16 18.33
N PRO A 303 1.13 -27.07 19.65
CA PRO A 303 0.31 -27.80 20.62
C PRO A 303 -1.15 -27.34 20.52
N PRO A 304 -2.12 -28.25 20.73
CA PRO A 304 -3.54 -27.91 20.66
C PRO A 304 -3.87 -26.81 21.68
N ILE A 305 -4.60 -25.79 21.22
CA ILE A 305 -5.11 -24.70 22.05
C ILE A 305 -5.96 -25.33 23.17
N PRO A 306 -5.67 -25.09 24.46
CA PRO A 306 -6.49 -25.63 25.54
C PRO A 306 -7.93 -25.11 25.40
N GLU A 307 -8.91 -26.02 25.46
CA GLU A 307 -10.33 -25.67 25.42
C GLU A 307 -10.64 -24.62 26.50
N LEU A 308 -11.19 -23.48 26.06
CA LEU A 308 -11.72 -22.46 26.98
C LEU A 308 -12.82 -23.10 27.83
N PRO A 309 -12.79 -22.93 29.17
CA PRO A 309 -13.86 -23.43 30.02
C PRO A 309 -15.20 -22.77 29.62
N PRO A 310 -16.32 -23.51 29.70
CA PRO A 310 -17.62 -22.97 29.34
C PRO A 310 -17.96 -21.76 30.20
N ILE A 311 -18.39 -20.69 29.54
CA ILE A 311 -18.86 -19.45 30.17
C ILE A 311 -20.06 -19.82 31.07
N PRO A 312 -20.05 -19.49 32.38
CA PRO A 312 -21.17 -19.76 33.26
C PRO A 312 -22.43 -19.03 32.78
N ALA A 313 -23.54 -19.76 32.67
CA ALA A 313 -24.84 -19.26 32.22
C ALA A 313 -25.60 -18.42 33.28
N GLU A 314 -24.90 -17.61 34.07
CA GLU A 314 -25.49 -16.75 35.10
C GLU A 314 -25.01 -15.30 34.96
N ALA A 315 -25.55 -14.61 33.96
CA ALA A 315 -25.62 -13.14 33.95
C ALA A 315 -26.84 -12.65 33.15
N GLU A 316 -27.95 -13.38 33.21
CA GLU A 316 -29.25 -12.88 32.80
C GLU A 316 -30.11 -12.76 34.07
N LYS A 317 -30.02 -11.58 34.69
CA LYS A 317 -30.87 -10.94 35.73
C LYS A 317 -29.99 -10.26 36.76
N THR A 318 -29.68 -8.98 36.53
CA THR A 318 -29.93 -7.89 37.49
C THR A 318 -29.49 -6.56 36.87
N HIS A 319 -30.49 -5.66 36.79
CA HIS A 319 -30.44 -4.20 36.59
C HIS A 319 -30.11 -3.63 35.21
#